data_AF-A0A9N9AN76-F1
#
_entry.id   AF-A0A9N9AN76-F1
#
_cell.length_a   1.000
_cell.length_b   1.000
_cell.length_c   1.000
_cell.angle_alpha   90.00
_cell.angle_beta   90.00
_cell.angle_gamma   90.00
#
_symmetry.space_group_name_H-M   'P 1'
#
loop_
_entity.id
_entity.type
_entity.pdbx_description
1 polymer ?
#
loop_
_entity_poly.entity_id
_entity_poly.type
_entity_poly.pdbx_seq_one_letter_code
_entity_poly.pdbx_strand_id
1 'polypeptide(L)'
;ENEIVEKEFKLLNDDSNIYKLIGPVLVKQEKSEATLNVSKRLEYIRSEMFVSFLLSLYCCGDKLTTRDLTKRVESQIKDLTEKLEKKKLEVVEIQGQYSLSLQKSEAATQ
;
A
#
# COMPACT_ATOMS: atom_id res chain seq x y z
N GLU A 1 -15.43 21.39 -7.02
CA GLU A 1 -16.00 22.76 -6.96
C GLU A 1 -15.32 23.62 -5.89
N ASN A 2 -15.44 23.32 -4.59
CA ASN A 2 -14.85 24.15 -3.52
C ASN A 2 -13.33 24.38 -3.64
N GLU A 3 -12.56 23.40 -4.14
CA GLU A 3 -11.12 23.58 -4.39
C GLU A 3 -10.81 24.54 -5.56
N ILE A 4 -11.74 24.65 -6.53
CA ILE A 4 -11.62 25.60 -7.64
C ILE A 4 -11.89 27.00 -7.10
N VAL A 5 -12.95 27.16 -6.32
CA VAL A 5 -13.30 28.43 -5.66
C VAL A 5 -12.14 28.93 -4.77
N GLU A 6 -11.47 28.05 -4.04
CA GLU A 6 -10.27 28.40 -3.24
C GLU A 6 -9.10 28.89 -4.11
N LYS A 7 -8.91 28.31 -5.30
CA LYS A 7 -7.88 28.77 -6.26
C LYS A 7 -8.22 30.12 -6.86
N GLU A 8 -9.48 30.35 -7.21
CA GLU A 8 -9.96 31.65 -7.69
C GLU A 8 -9.74 32.74 -6.62
N PHE A 9 -9.99 32.46 -5.33
CA PHE A 9 -9.72 33.42 -4.25
C PHE A 9 -8.24 33.84 -4.14
N LYS A 10 -7.30 32.97 -4.53
CA LYS A 10 -5.86 33.27 -4.53
C LYS A 10 -5.46 34.17 -5.71
N LEU A 11 -6.24 34.19 -6.78
CA LEU A 11 -6.01 35.04 -7.95
C LEU A 11 -6.62 36.45 -7.76
N LEU A 12 -7.57 36.61 -6.84
CA LEU A 12 -8.23 37.87 -6.57
C LEU A 12 -7.36 38.81 -5.70
N ASN A 13 -7.41 40.11 -6.02
CA ASN A 13 -6.80 41.18 -5.21
C ASN A 13 -7.49 41.31 -3.85
N ASP A 14 -6.83 41.91 -2.86
CA ASP A 14 -7.36 42.04 -1.49
C ASP A 14 -8.57 42.98 -1.38
N ASP A 15 -8.67 43.98 -2.26
CA ASP A 15 -9.79 44.93 -2.32
C ASP A 15 -11.00 44.44 -3.13
N SER A 16 -11.01 43.16 -3.54
CA SER A 16 -12.08 42.60 -4.37
C SER A 16 -13.39 42.49 -3.60
N ASN A 17 -14.49 42.96 -4.18
CA ASN A 17 -15.82 42.84 -3.57
C ASN A 17 -16.35 41.40 -3.73
N ILE A 18 -16.60 40.73 -2.61
CA ILE A 18 -17.16 39.37 -2.58
C ILE A 18 -18.62 39.43 -2.13
N TYR A 19 -19.46 38.65 -2.80
CA TYR A 19 -20.88 38.56 -2.53
C TYR A 19 -21.31 37.11 -2.34
N LYS A 20 -22.18 36.88 -1.37
CA LYS A 20 -22.81 35.60 -1.09
C LYS A 20 -24.30 35.68 -1.40
N LEU A 21 -24.78 34.77 -2.25
CA LEU A 21 -26.20 34.64 -2.53
C LEU A 21 -26.90 33.92 -1.38
N ILE A 22 -27.91 34.56 -0.81
CA ILE A 22 -28.78 34.01 0.25
C ILE A 22 -30.22 34.21 -0.20
N GLY A 23 -30.85 33.14 -0.68
CA GLY A 23 -32.20 33.20 -1.25
C GLY A 23 -32.24 34.16 -2.46
N PRO A 24 -33.18 35.12 -2.50
CA PRO A 24 -33.27 36.10 -3.60
C PRO A 24 -32.31 37.29 -3.46
N VAL A 25 -31.44 37.34 -2.42
CA VAL A 25 -30.62 38.52 -2.09
C VAL A 25 -29.12 38.21 -2.15
N LEU A 26 -28.34 39.15 -2.68
CA LEU A 26 -26.87 39.14 -2.63
C LEU A 26 -26.38 39.96 -1.45
N VAL A 27 -25.59 39.34 -0.57
CA VAL A 27 -25.03 39.97 0.63
C VAL A 27 -23.53 40.15 0.45
N LYS A 28 -23.02 41.37 0.71
CA LYS A 28 -21.58 41.65 0.68
C LYS A 28 -20.90 40.94 1.86
N GLN A 29 -19.79 40.26 1.58
CA GLN A 29 -19.01 39.54 2.58
C GLN A 29 -17.54 39.91 2.45
N GLU A 30 -16.81 39.88 3.58
CA GLU A 30 -15.37 40.15 3.56
C GLU A 30 -14.60 38.96 2.95
N LYS A 31 -13.49 39.25 2.27
CA LYS A 31 -12.64 38.23 1.64
C LYS A 31 -12.09 37.22 2.65
N SER A 32 -11.66 37.71 3.81
CA SER A 32 -11.14 36.90 4.90
C SER A 32 -12.19 35.89 5.39
N GLU A 33 -13.42 36.34 5.62
CA GLU A 33 -14.54 35.53 6.08
C GLU A 33 -14.96 34.49 5.02
N ALA A 34 -15.05 34.90 3.75
CA ALA A 34 -15.39 34.02 2.65
C ALA A 34 -14.34 32.90 2.49
N THR A 35 -13.05 33.23 2.59
CA THR A 35 -11.94 32.28 2.51
C THR A 35 -11.98 31.28 3.67
N LEU A 36 -12.14 31.77 4.91
CA LEU A 36 -12.25 30.92 6.09
C LEU A 36 -13.43 29.94 6.00
N ASN A 37 -14.57 30.39 5.48
CA ASN A 37 -15.74 29.54 5.31
C ASN A 37 -15.50 28.41 4.29
N VAL A 38 -14.84 28.72 3.16
CA VAL A 38 -14.47 27.69 2.16
C VAL A 38 -13.44 26.71 2.72
N SER A 39 -12.41 27.20 3.42
CA SER A 39 -11.38 26.36 4.05
C SER A 39 -11.97 25.42 5.10
N LYS A 40 -12.82 25.93 6.00
CA LYS A 40 -13.51 25.09 7.01
C LYS A 40 -14.39 24.03 6.37
N ARG A 41 -15.08 24.35 5.28
CA ARG A 41 -15.92 23.39 4.56
C ARG A 41 -15.08 22.30 3.89
N LEU A 42 -13.93 22.64 3.32
CA LEU A 42 -12.97 21.67 2.77
C LEU A 42 -12.40 20.77 3.86
N GLU A 43 -12.02 21.34 5.01
CA GLU A 43 -11.52 20.59 6.16
C GLU A 43 -12.59 19.61 6.69
N TYR A 44 -13.84 20.06 6.81
CA TYR A 44 -14.95 19.21 7.22
C TYR A 44 -15.16 18.05 6.24
N ILE A 45 -15.22 18.33 4.93
CA ILE A 45 -15.37 17.28 3.90
C ILE A 45 -14.21 16.28 3.98
N ARG A 46 -12.97 16.75 4.10
CA ARG A 46 -11.79 15.88 4.19
C ARG A 46 -11.82 15.03 5.47
N SER A 47 -12.23 15.62 6.58
CA SER A 47 -12.34 14.94 7.88
C SER A 47 -13.43 13.88 7.85
N GLU A 48 -14.61 14.19 7.34
CA GLU A 48 -15.71 13.23 7.16
C GLU A 48 -15.33 12.12 6.19
N MET A 49 -14.61 12.42 5.11
CA MET A 49 -14.11 11.41 4.17
C MET A 49 -13.10 10.47 4.84
N PHE A 50 -12.22 11.01 5.69
CA PHE A 50 -11.27 10.23 6.47
C PHE A 50 -11.97 9.39 7.54
N VAL A 51 -12.94 9.94 8.27
CA VAL A 51 -13.74 9.21 9.27
C VAL A 51 -14.58 8.13 8.60
N SER A 52 -15.19 8.42 7.45
CA SER A 52 -15.93 7.44 6.64
C SER A 52 -15.00 6.31 6.15
N PHE A 53 -13.81 6.66 5.68
CA PHE A 53 -12.81 5.69 5.25
C PHE A 53 -12.28 4.85 6.41
N LEU A 54 -11.95 5.47 7.55
CA LEU A 54 -11.50 4.79 8.75
C LEU A 54 -12.57 3.90 9.38
N LEU A 55 -13.84 4.34 9.39
CA LEU A 55 -14.96 3.56 9.89
C LEU A 55 -15.21 2.34 8.98
N SER A 56 -15.11 2.53 7.67
CA SER A 56 -15.12 1.43 6.71
C SER A 56 -13.96 0.46 6.96
N LEU A 57 -12.75 0.97 7.23
CA LEU A 57 -11.58 0.13 7.54
C LEU A 57 -11.71 -0.61 8.88
N TYR A 58 -12.32 0.01 9.88
CA TYR A 58 -12.58 -0.60 11.19
C TYR A 58 -13.69 -1.67 11.11
N CYS A 59 -14.73 -1.44 10.30
CA CYS A 59 -15.81 -2.41 10.08
C CYS A 59 -15.45 -3.51 9.06
N CYS A 60 -14.56 -3.21 8.12
CA CYS A 60 -14.06 -4.10 7.06
C CYS A 60 -12.59 -4.46 7.29
N GLY A 61 -12.22 -4.72 8.56
CA GLY A 61 -10.89 -5.16 8.96
C GLY A 61 -10.55 -6.55 8.44
N ASP A 62 -10.52 -6.73 7.12
CA ASP A 62 -9.92 -7.89 6.47
C ASP A 62 -8.40 -7.73 6.45
N LYS A 63 -7.73 -8.58 7.23
CA LYS A 63 -6.29 -8.84 7.19
C LYS A 63 -5.85 -9.50 5.86
N LEU A 64 -6.21 -8.93 4.70
CA LEU A 64 -6.03 -9.61 3.41
C LEU A 64 -4.71 -9.26 2.72
N THR A 65 -4.26 -8.00 2.73
CA THR A 65 -3.16 -7.57 1.84
C THR A 65 -1.77 -8.03 2.28
N THR A 66 -1.51 -8.21 3.57
CA THR A 66 -0.22 -8.74 4.08
C THR A 66 -0.24 -10.24 4.37
N ARG A 67 -1.39 -10.91 4.31
CA ARG A 67 -1.48 -12.37 4.55
C ARG A 67 -1.31 -13.18 3.27
N ASP A 68 -1.78 -12.67 2.13
CA ASP A 68 -1.79 -13.44 0.88
C ASP A 68 -0.45 -13.44 0.15
N LEU A 69 0.34 -12.37 0.27
CA LEU A 69 1.71 -12.34 -0.25
C LEU A 69 2.63 -13.26 0.57
N THR A 70 2.50 -13.24 1.91
CA THR A 70 3.28 -14.10 2.80
C THR A 70 2.99 -15.59 2.54
N LYS A 71 1.73 -15.98 2.37
CA LYS A 71 1.37 -17.37 2.04
C LYS A 71 1.95 -17.87 0.71
N ARG A 72 2.03 -17.00 -0.31
CA ARG A 72 2.63 -17.37 -1.61
C ARG A 72 4.14 -17.56 -1.48
N VAL A 73 4.81 -16.68 -0.75
CA VAL A 73 6.25 -16.79 -0.46
C VAL A 73 6.53 -18.05 0.36
N GLU A 74 5.73 -18.33 1.39
CA GLU A 74 5.85 -19.54 2.22
C GLU A 74 5.70 -20.84 1.40
N SER A 75 4.74 -20.89 0.46
CA SER A 75 4.58 -22.04 -0.43
C SER A 75 5.81 -22.26 -1.31
N GLN A 76 6.36 -21.19 -1.89
CA GLN A 76 7.56 -21.28 -2.74
C GLN A 76 8.78 -21.74 -1.94
N ILE A 77 8.94 -21.25 -0.71
CA ILE A 77 10.03 -21.67 0.18
C ILE A 77 9.93 -23.18 0.46
N LYS A 78 8.73 -23.69 0.75
CA LYS A 78 8.51 -25.12 1.01
C LYS A 78 8.89 -26.00 -0.19
N ASP A 79 8.45 -25.62 -1.39
CA ASP A 79 8.76 -26.36 -2.62
C ASP A 79 10.27 -26.37 -2.91
N LEU A 80 10.96 -25.25 -2.64
CA LEU A 80 12.41 -25.15 -2.79
C LEU A 80 13.16 -26.02 -1.77
N THR A 81 12.70 -26.08 -0.52
CA THR A 81 13.27 -26.96 0.50
C THR A 81 13.12 -28.43 0.13
N GLU A 82 11.96 -28.86 -0.37
CA GLU A 82 11.76 -30.26 -0.79
C GLU A 82 12.63 -30.64 -1.98
N LYS A 83 12.83 -29.72 -2.94
CA LYS A 83 13.75 -29.92 -4.07
C LYS A 83 15.21 -30.02 -3.59
N LEU A 84 15.59 -29.21 -2.61
CA LEU A 84 16.93 -29.24 -2.04
C LEU A 84 17.22 -30.57 -1.34
N GLU A 85 16.29 -31.09 -0.54
CA GLU A 85 16.47 -32.36 0.18
C GLU A 85 16.60 -33.55 -0.78
N LYS A 86 15.82 -33.58 -1.88
CA LYS A 86 16.00 -34.60 -2.93
C LYS A 86 17.40 -34.54 -3.55
N LYS A 87 17.90 -33.34 -3.85
CA LYS A 87 19.24 -33.15 -4.43
C LYS A 87 20.36 -33.54 -3.45
N LYS A 88 20.19 -33.30 -2.14
CA LYS A 88 21.15 -33.74 -1.13
C LYS A 88 21.28 -35.27 -1.10
N LEU A 89 20.18 -36.00 -1.17
CA LEU A 89 20.20 -37.47 -1.20
C LEU A 89 20.92 -38.00 -2.45
N GLU A 90 20.63 -37.44 -3.63
CA GLU A 90 21.32 -37.78 -4.87
C GLU A 90 22.84 -37.54 -4.77
N VAL A 91 23.27 -36.42 -4.19
CA VAL A 91 24.70 -36.11 -4.01
C VAL A 91 25.38 -37.09 -3.04
N VAL A 92 24.71 -37.45 -1.94
CA VAL A 92 25.23 -38.43 -0.98
C VAL A 92 25.40 -39.81 -1.64
N GLU A 93 24.45 -40.22 -2.47
CA GLU A 93 24.53 -41.49 -3.21
C GLU A 93 25.72 -41.50 -4.18
N ILE A 94 25.90 -40.41 -4.94
CA ILE A 94 27.03 -40.27 -5.86
C ILE A 94 28.37 -40.30 -5.11
N GLN A 95 28.48 -39.61 -3.97
CA GLN A 95 29.67 -39.64 -3.13
C GLN A 95 29.97 -41.05 -2.61
N GLY A 96 28.95 -41.79 -2.18
CA GLY A 96 29.09 -43.18 -1.73
C GLY A 96 29.55 -44.12 -2.85
N GLN A 97 28.97 -44.01 -4.04
CA GLN A 97 29.38 -44.78 -5.22
C GLN A 97 30.83 -44.48 -5.62
N TYR A 98 31.24 -43.20 -5.56
CA TYR A 98 32.62 -42.79 -5.86
C TYR A 98 33.64 -43.40 -4.88
N SER A 99 33.38 -43.37 -3.57
CA SER A 99 34.25 -44.00 -2.57
C SER A 99 34.37 -45.52 -2.75
N LEU A 100 33.28 -46.21 -3.10
CA LEU A 100 33.31 -47.63 -3.41
C LEU A 100 34.10 -47.95 -4.69
N SER A 101 34.01 -47.06 -5.69
CA SER A 101 34.78 -47.22 -6.93
C SER A 101 36.30 -47.06 -6.70
N LEU A 102 36.71 -46.13 -5.82
CA LEU A 102 38.11 -45.97 -5.41
C LEU A 102 38.64 -47.22 -4.71
N GLN A 103 37.91 -47.72 -3.71
CA GLN A 103 38.29 -48.95 -2.99
C GLN A 103 38.42 -50.17 -3.92
N LYS A 104 37.56 -50.29 -4.93
CA LYS A 104 37.64 -51.36 -5.93
C LYS A 104 38.86 -51.23 -6.85
N SER A 105 39.24 -50.00 -7.21
CA SER A 105 40.43 -49.75 -8.04
C SER A 105 41.74 -50.01 -7.28
N GLU A 106 41.78 -49.69 -5.99
CA GLU A 106 42.93 -49.96 -5.11
C GLU A 106 43.09 -51.46 -4.85
N ALA A 107 41.99 -52.19 -4.67
CA ALA A 107 42.00 -53.66 -4.51
C ALA A 107 42.37 -54.44 -5.78
N ALA A 108 42.21 -53.84 -6.97
CA ALA A 108 42.58 -54.46 -8.25
C ALA A 108 44.04 -54.20 -8.67
N THR A 109 44.76 -53.34 -7.93
CA THR A 109 46.15 -52.97 -8.21
C THR A 109 47.15 -53.71 -7.29
N GLN A 110 46.67 -54.64 -6.45
CA GLN A 110 47.47 -55.62 -5.70
C GLN A 110 47.27 -57.01 -6.28
#